data_AF-A0A183LZQ4-F1
#
_entry.id   AF-A0A183LZQ4-F1
#
_cell.length_a   1.000
_cell.length_b   1.000
_cell.length_c   1.000
_cell.angle_alpha   90.00
_cell.angle_beta   90.00
_cell.angle_gamma   90.00
#
_symmetry.space_group_name_H-M   'P 1'
#
loop_
_entity.id
_entity.type
_entity.pdbx_description
1 polymer ?
#
loop_
_entity_poly.entity_id
_entity_poly.type
_entity_poly.pdbx_seq_one_letter_code
_entity_poly.pdbx_strand_id
1 'polypeptide(L)'
;MLLGLLGRLALRVSAHSLSLSSSILLCGFLSNFVLNLASTVFLYRLGVMILGSVKVSFLASLLFCCNPATVFFSSLYSESLFFFFTISGLYFMYVNRILLSSLLIAFSVMCRSNGLLNIGYLVHKTRKSFISFLILSIKWWVNVVVFFMPRLVLLFLCSLPFLLYQTYGYFLYCSRVQSSHTVFPSKIPVPLLTYGLDHGFSIPVRLTNGSSSSHLPVWCSFAPPFSYSYIQKSQWNVGLWGYYQLRQIPNFILSLPVVTLCFICAIVFYRRAPKAYRTFGLCAECEMDRIMVPYVFHMLFLCSYGVLHINVQVSYAFTLIFFTQILAFGITIFVIVLVIYLIQLFKHLLYVL
;
A
#
# COMPACT_ATOMS: atom_id res chain seq x y z
N MET A 1 -31.00 -11.32 18.24
CA MET A 1 -30.61 -12.27 19.34
C MET A 1 -31.33 -11.95 20.65
N LEU A 2 -31.23 -10.72 21.18
CA LEU A 2 -31.87 -10.32 22.45
C LEU A 2 -33.40 -10.53 22.45
N LEU A 3 -34.09 -10.09 21.39
CA LEU A 3 -35.54 -10.25 21.27
C LEU A 3 -36.00 -11.73 21.27
N GLY A 4 -35.20 -12.61 20.68
CA GLY A 4 -35.45 -14.06 20.70
C GLY A 4 -35.23 -14.69 22.07
N LEU A 5 -34.33 -14.12 22.89
CA LEU A 5 -34.14 -14.54 24.28
C LEU A 5 -35.30 -14.05 25.16
N LEU A 6 -35.73 -12.80 24.99
CA LEU A 6 -36.92 -12.24 25.65
C LEU A 6 -38.18 -13.02 25.28
N GLY A 7 -38.38 -13.35 24.00
CA GLY A 7 -39.50 -14.17 23.55
C GLY A 7 -39.50 -15.58 24.16
N ARG A 8 -38.32 -16.21 24.32
CA ARG A 8 -38.19 -17.52 25.00
C ARG A 8 -38.45 -17.44 26.51
N LEU A 9 -38.07 -16.34 27.16
CA LEU A 9 -38.39 -16.09 28.58
C LEU A 9 -39.90 -15.84 28.76
N ALA A 10 -40.50 -15.02 27.91
CA ALA A 10 -41.94 -14.77 27.91
C ALA A 10 -42.75 -16.04 27.63
N LEU A 11 -42.27 -16.91 26.73
CA LEU A 11 -42.89 -18.21 26.45
C LEU A 11 -42.90 -19.13 27.68
N ARG A 12 -41.84 -19.10 28.49
CA ARG A 12 -41.77 -19.87 29.76
C ARG A 12 -42.74 -19.34 30.81
N VAL A 13 -42.95 -18.02 30.86
CA VAL A 13 -43.88 -17.38 31.79
C VAL A 13 -45.34 -17.54 31.36
N SER A 14 -45.60 -17.56 30.05
CA SER A 14 -46.97 -17.63 29.49
C SER A 14 -47.54 -19.04 29.39
N ALA A 15 -46.91 -20.06 30.00
CA ALA A 15 -47.43 -21.42 30.17
C ALA A 15 -48.23 -21.97 28.96
N HIS A 16 -47.60 -22.02 27.78
CA HIS A 16 -48.14 -22.60 26.52
C HIS A 16 -49.31 -21.89 25.82
N SER A 17 -49.76 -20.71 26.24
CA SER A 17 -50.87 -20.01 25.55
C SER A 17 -50.46 -19.26 24.27
N LEU A 18 -49.17 -18.99 24.05
CA LEU A 18 -48.66 -18.25 22.88
C LEU A 18 -47.60 -19.06 22.11
N SER A 19 -47.61 -18.94 20.78
CA SER A 19 -46.53 -19.44 19.93
C SER A 19 -45.26 -18.61 20.11
N LEU A 20 -44.07 -19.21 19.92
CA LEU A 20 -42.79 -18.49 20.02
C LEU A 20 -42.75 -17.24 19.13
N SER A 21 -43.31 -17.32 17.92
CA SER A 21 -43.40 -16.19 16.98
C SER A 21 -44.26 -15.06 17.54
N SER A 22 -45.43 -15.39 18.10
CA SER A 22 -46.32 -14.42 18.74
C SER A 22 -45.69 -13.78 19.98
N SER A 23 -44.97 -14.55 20.80
CA SER A 23 -44.25 -14.02 21.97
C SER A 23 -43.13 -13.06 21.56
N ILE A 24 -42.36 -13.36 20.51
CA ILE A 24 -41.30 -12.47 20.01
C ILE A 24 -41.89 -11.17 19.48
N LEU A 25 -42.98 -11.24 18.71
CA LEU A 25 -43.67 -10.05 18.18
C LEU A 25 -44.22 -9.18 19.31
N LEU A 26 -44.87 -9.79 20.31
CA LEU A 26 -45.40 -9.07 21.46
C LEU A 26 -44.30 -8.40 22.30
N CYS A 27 -43.22 -9.14 22.60
CA CYS A 27 -42.07 -8.57 23.32
C CYS A 27 -41.46 -7.39 22.57
N GLY A 28 -41.37 -7.48 21.25
CA GLY A 28 -40.83 -6.41 20.42
C GLY A 28 -41.72 -5.19 20.31
N PHE A 29 -43.03 -5.39 20.14
CA PHE A 29 -44.02 -4.31 20.18
C PHE A 29 -43.97 -3.58 21.52
N LEU A 30 -44.01 -4.31 22.65
CA LEU A 30 -43.95 -3.73 23.98
C LEU A 30 -42.62 -2.99 24.22
N SER A 31 -41.50 -3.56 23.79
CA SER A 31 -40.18 -2.92 23.93
C SER A 31 -40.13 -1.60 23.15
N ASN A 32 -40.59 -1.60 21.90
CA ASN A 32 -40.61 -0.40 21.06
C ASN A 32 -41.61 0.64 21.57
N PHE A 33 -42.76 0.23 22.10
CA PHE A 33 -43.72 1.11 22.75
C PHE A 33 -43.12 1.81 23.98
N VAL A 34 -42.44 1.07 24.87
CA VAL A 34 -41.74 1.63 26.04
C VAL A 34 -40.63 2.59 25.61
N LEU A 35 -39.84 2.22 24.60
CA LEU A 35 -38.78 3.09 24.07
C LEU A 35 -39.34 4.36 23.43
N ASN A 36 -40.47 4.27 22.73
CA ASN A 36 -41.14 5.42 22.14
C ASN A 36 -41.63 6.40 23.21
N LEU A 37 -42.30 5.90 24.26
CA LEU A 37 -42.72 6.72 25.41
C LEU A 37 -41.53 7.39 26.10
N ALA A 38 -40.45 6.63 26.34
CA ALA A 38 -39.24 7.18 26.93
C ALA A 38 -38.62 8.26 26.04
N SER A 39 -38.62 8.06 24.72
CA SER A 39 -38.14 9.03 23.74
C SER A 39 -38.95 10.33 23.78
N THR A 40 -40.28 10.26 23.88
CA THR A 40 -41.14 11.44 24.05
C THR A 40 -40.78 12.23 25.30
N VAL A 41 -40.54 11.54 26.43
CA VAL A 41 -40.15 12.21 27.69
C VAL A 41 -38.79 12.90 27.54
N PHE A 42 -37.80 12.25 26.91
CA PHE A 42 -36.51 12.89 26.67
C PHE A 42 -36.61 14.04 25.66
N LEU A 43 -37.48 13.93 24.64
CA LEU A 43 -37.74 15.00 23.67
C LEU A 43 -38.32 16.24 24.37
N TYR A 44 -39.29 16.05 25.26
CA TYR A 44 -39.83 17.12 26.10
C TYR A 44 -38.74 17.79 26.94
N ARG A 45 -37.96 17.00 27.68
CA ARG A 45 -36.90 17.51 28.57
C ARG A 45 -35.81 18.24 27.80
N LEU A 46 -35.38 17.69 26.66
CA LEU A 46 -34.41 18.31 25.76
C LEU A 46 -34.98 19.62 25.19
N GLY A 47 -36.23 19.62 24.75
CA GLY A 47 -36.94 20.80 24.26
C GLY A 47 -36.96 21.92 25.28
N VAL A 48 -37.31 21.63 26.54
CA VAL A 48 -37.34 22.63 27.61
C VAL A 48 -35.94 23.24 27.86
N MET A 49 -34.90 22.41 27.83
CA MET A 49 -33.51 22.88 28.03
C MET A 49 -33.01 23.75 26.88
N ILE A 50 -33.39 23.45 25.63
CA ILE A 50 -32.89 24.17 24.45
C ILE A 50 -33.74 25.41 24.15
N LEU A 51 -35.07 25.27 24.14
CA LEU A 51 -36.02 26.31 23.72
C LEU A 51 -36.45 27.21 24.88
N GLY A 52 -36.24 26.81 26.13
CA GLY A 52 -36.63 27.57 27.33
C GLY A 52 -38.14 27.72 27.56
N SER A 53 -38.98 27.17 26.68
CA SER A 53 -40.45 27.28 26.74
C SER A 53 -41.10 25.93 26.99
N VAL A 54 -41.83 25.85 28.12
CA VAL A 54 -42.59 24.66 28.52
C VAL A 54 -43.73 24.37 27.54
N LYS A 55 -44.43 25.41 27.08
CA LYS A 55 -45.60 25.29 26.18
C LYS A 55 -45.19 24.71 24.82
N VAL A 56 -44.11 25.22 24.23
CA VAL A 56 -43.62 24.76 22.92
C VAL A 56 -43.10 23.33 22.99
N SER A 57 -42.35 23.01 24.04
CA SER A 57 -41.79 21.66 24.23
C SER A 57 -42.87 20.61 24.49
N PHE A 58 -43.91 20.98 25.25
CA PHE A 58 -45.08 20.13 25.46
C PHE A 58 -45.84 19.88 24.15
N LEU A 59 -46.11 20.95 23.39
CA LEU A 59 -46.76 20.84 22.09
C LEU A 59 -45.96 19.97 21.11
N ALA A 60 -44.64 20.14 21.04
CA ALA A 60 -43.78 19.32 20.18
C ALA A 60 -43.81 17.83 20.55
N SER A 61 -43.86 17.52 21.86
CA SER A 61 -43.93 16.15 22.36
C SER A 61 -45.30 15.52 22.09
N LEU A 62 -46.38 16.31 22.20
CA LEU A 62 -47.73 15.88 21.82
C LEU A 62 -47.83 15.61 20.32
N LEU A 63 -47.29 16.49 19.48
CA LEU A 63 -47.24 16.30 18.02
C LEU A 63 -46.42 15.06 17.65
N PHE A 64 -45.34 14.77 18.37
CA PHE A 64 -44.58 13.54 18.18
C PHE A 64 -45.43 12.29 18.50
N CYS A 65 -46.21 12.30 19.59
CA CYS A 65 -47.11 11.20 19.95
C CYS A 65 -48.27 11.00 18.96
N CYS A 66 -48.77 12.06 18.32
CA CYS A 66 -49.90 11.99 17.39
C CYS A 66 -49.48 11.86 15.91
N ASN A 67 -48.18 11.77 15.62
CA ASN A 67 -47.67 11.71 14.26
C ASN A 67 -48.11 10.39 13.58
N PRO A 68 -48.59 10.39 12.32
CA PRO A 68 -48.87 9.15 11.56
C PRO A 68 -47.68 8.18 11.46
N ALA A 69 -46.45 8.69 11.57
CA ALA A 69 -45.24 7.85 11.59
C ALA A 69 -45.08 7.00 12.85
N THR A 70 -45.89 7.19 13.90
CA THR A 70 -45.87 6.42 15.16
C THR A 70 -46.08 4.92 14.97
N VAL A 71 -46.68 4.51 13.84
CA VAL A 71 -46.77 3.10 13.42
C VAL A 71 -45.37 2.48 13.30
N PHE A 72 -44.38 3.19 12.75
CA PHE A 72 -42.99 2.74 12.68
C PHE A 72 -42.29 2.71 14.04
N PHE A 73 -42.78 3.51 14.99
CA PHE A 73 -42.27 3.55 16.35
C PHE A 73 -42.86 2.46 17.27
N SER A 74 -43.95 1.82 16.86
CA SER A 74 -44.62 0.77 17.65
C SER A 74 -44.42 -0.63 17.04
N SER A 75 -44.26 -0.72 15.73
CA SER A 75 -43.94 -1.97 15.03
C SER A 75 -42.48 -2.40 15.23
N LEU A 76 -42.14 -3.62 14.80
CA LEU A 76 -40.85 -4.27 15.07
C LEU A 76 -39.69 -3.72 14.22
N TYR A 77 -39.43 -2.43 14.35
CA TYR A 77 -38.38 -1.71 13.65
C TYR A 77 -37.33 -1.14 14.60
N SER A 78 -36.16 -0.79 14.05
CA SER A 78 -35.03 -0.19 14.76
C SER A 78 -35.23 1.28 15.13
N GLU A 79 -36.30 1.89 14.62
CA GLU A 79 -36.52 3.33 14.53
C GLU A 79 -36.75 3.95 15.91
N SER A 80 -37.54 3.28 16.76
CA SER A 80 -37.79 3.70 18.15
C SER A 80 -36.52 3.67 18.99
N LEU A 81 -35.72 2.63 18.79
CA LEU A 81 -34.48 2.40 19.53
C LEU A 81 -33.38 3.36 19.06
N PHE A 82 -33.28 3.62 17.75
CA PHE A 82 -32.43 4.64 17.15
C PHE A 82 -32.78 6.05 17.66
N PHE A 83 -34.06 6.42 17.65
CA PHE A 83 -34.53 7.73 18.07
C PHE A 83 -34.32 7.95 19.58
N PHE A 84 -34.61 6.93 20.40
CA PHE A 84 -34.32 6.94 21.83
C PHE A 84 -32.85 7.27 22.11
N PHE A 85 -31.93 6.50 21.54
CA PHE A 85 -30.49 6.73 21.76
C PHE A 85 -30.02 8.08 21.23
N THR A 86 -30.59 8.56 20.12
CA THR A 86 -30.28 9.88 19.56
C THR A 86 -30.70 11.00 20.51
N ILE A 87 -31.97 11.03 20.93
CA ILE A 87 -32.50 12.10 21.79
C ILE A 87 -31.92 12.02 23.20
N SER A 88 -31.74 10.82 23.77
CA SER A 88 -31.06 10.66 25.08
C SER A 88 -29.59 11.07 25.00
N GLY A 89 -28.89 10.73 23.91
CA GLY A 89 -27.51 11.15 23.67
C GLY A 89 -27.37 12.67 23.61
N LEU A 90 -28.29 13.35 22.92
CA LEU A 90 -28.36 14.82 22.89
C LEU A 90 -28.73 15.41 24.26
N TYR A 91 -29.67 14.82 24.98
CA TYR A 91 -30.02 15.25 26.35
C TYR A 91 -28.79 15.25 27.27
N PHE A 92 -28.05 14.14 27.35
CA PHE A 92 -26.86 14.05 28.19
C PHE A 92 -25.69 14.92 27.69
N MET A 93 -25.65 15.19 26.37
CA MET A 93 -24.73 16.18 25.82
C MET A 93 -24.96 17.54 26.47
N TYR A 94 -26.21 18.02 26.53
CA TYR A 94 -26.55 19.31 27.14
C TYR A 94 -26.36 19.33 28.67
N VAL A 95 -26.58 18.20 29.35
CA VAL A 95 -26.30 18.02 30.80
C VAL A 95 -24.79 17.88 31.10
N ASN A 96 -23.90 18.11 30.14
CA ASN A 96 -22.43 18.03 30.26
C ASN A 96 -21.88 16.63 30.60
N ARG A 97 -22.65 15.55 30.43
CA ARG A 97 -22.17 14.16 30.57
C ARG A 97 -21.71 13.60 29.23
N ILE A 98 -20.55 14.08 28.76
CA ILE A 98 -20.03 13.81 27.41
C ILE A 98 -19.76 12.32 27.17
N LEU A 99 -19.19 11.59 28.16
CA LEU A 99 -18.94 10.15 28.02
C LEU A 99 -20.24 9.38 27.76
N LEU A 100 -21.25 9.59 28.59
CA LEU A 100 -22.55 8.95 28.43
C LEU A 100 -23.22 9.36 27.12
N SER A 101 -23.13 10.63 26.74
CA SER A 101 -23.62 11.13 25.45
C SER A 101 -22.96 10.42 24.26
N SER A 102 -21.63 10.28 24.28
CA SER A 102 -20.87 9.62 23.22
C SER A 102 -21.21 8.13 23.08
N LEU A 103 -21.40 7.43 24.20
CA LEU A 103 -21.83 6.03 24.21
C LEU A 103 -23.24 5.87 23.64
N LEU A 104 -24.18 6.75 24.00
CA LEU A 104 -25.55 6.72 23.48
C LEU A 104 -25.59 7.06 22.00
N ILE A 105 -24.79 8.03 21.52
CA ILE A 105 -24.66 8.32 20.09
C ILE A 105 -24.00 7.15 19.35
N ALA A 106 -23.01 6.48 19.94
CA ALA A 106 -22.42 5.28 19.34
C ALA A 106 -23.45 4.14 19.22
N PHE A 107 -24.32 3.96 20.22
CA PHE A 107 -25.43 3.02 20.12
C PHE A 107 -26.43 3.42 19.02
N SER A 108 -26.73 4.70 18.82
CA SER A 108 -27.59 5.11 17.70
C SER A 108 -26.96 4.81 16.34
N VAL A 109 -25.64 5.03 16.17
CA VAL A 109 -24.89 4.63 14.96
C VAL A 109 -24.95 3.13 14.72
N MET A 110 -24.82 2.32 15.78
CA MET A 110 -24.90 0.86 15.70
C MET A 110 -26.29 0.38 15.27
N CYS A 111 -27.35 1.14 15.62
CA CYS A 111 -28.71 0.81 15.23
C CYS A 111 -28.98 1.18 13.77
N ARG A 112 -28.50 2.34 13.32
CA ARG A 112 -28.63 2.81 11.94
C ARG A 112 -27.43 3.69 11.57
N SER A 113 -26.88 3.51 10.37
CA SER A 113 -25.76 4.32 9.85
C SER A 113 -26.05 5.83 9.82
N ASN A 114 -27.32 6.23 9.69
CA ASN A 114 -27.78 7.62 9.78
C ASN A 114 -27.37 8.30 11.11
N GLY A 115 -27.09 7.54 12.17
CA GLY A 115 -26.57 8.06 13.43
C GLY A 115 -25.19 8.72 13.33
N LEU A 116 -24.41 8.45 12.26
CA LEU A 116 -23.11 9.08 12.04
C LEU A 116 -23.22 10.61 11.95
N LEU A 117 -24.34 11.11 11.41
CA LEU A 117 -24.59 12.55 11.32
C LEU A 117 -24.71 13.20 12.71
N ASN A 118 -25.13 12.45 13.73
CA ASN A 118 -25.24 12.95 15.10
C ASN A 118 -23.88 13.23 15.76
N ILE A 119 -22.78 12.68 15.22
CA ILE A 119 -21.41 13.00 15.69
C ILE A 119 -21.13 14.49 15.53
N GLY A 120 -21.73 15.15 14.53
CA GLY A 120 -21.60 16.59 14.32
C GLY A 120 -22.01 17.41 15.54
N TYR A 121 -23.02 16.98 16.29
CA TYR A 121 -23.45 17.67 17.52
C TYR A 121 -22.38 17.58 18.63
N LEU A 122 -21.73 16.42 18.77
CA LEU A 122 -20.65 16.22 19.73
C LEU A 122 -19.43 17.09 19.38
N VAL A 123 -19.07 17.09 18.08
CA VAL A 123 -17.96 17.88 17.53
C VAL A 123 -18.20 19.39 17.71
N HIS A 124 -19.43 19.86 17.47
CA HIS A 124 -19.82 21.27 17.64
C HIS A 124 -19.58 21.75 19.07
N LYS A 125 -19.87 20.91 20.07
CA LYS A 125 -19.62 21.22 21.48
C LYS A 125 -18.12 21.31 21.81
N THR A 126 -17.28 20.54 21.15
CA THR A 126 -15.80 20.53 21.31
C THR A 126 -15.09 21.45 20.30
N ARG A 127 -15.62 22.66 20.09
CA ARG A 127 -15.28 23.62 19.02
C ARG A 127 -13.80 23.95 18.81
N LYS A 128 -12.92 23.76 19.81
CA LYS A 128 -11.49 24.11 19.73
C LYS A 128 -10.57 22.99 19.20
N SER A 129 -10.97 21.71 19.26
CA SER A 129 -10.11 20.58 18.87
C SER A 129 -10.23 20.21 17.38
N PHE A 130 -11.44 20.30 16.81
CA PHE A 130 -11.71 19.83 15.45
C PHE A 130 -11.08 20.70 14.35
N ILE A 131 -11.06 22.03 14.52
CA ILE A 131 -10.39 22.93 13.55
C ILE A 131 -8.87 22.69 13.53
N SER A 132 -8.26 22.44 14.68
CA SER A 132 -6.84 22.09 14.78
C SER A 132 -6.54 20.74 14.09
N PHE A 133 -7.40 19.73 14.30
CA PHE A 133 -7.29 18.43 13.63
C PHE A 133 -7.43 18.54 12.10
N LEU A 134 -8.40 19.33 11.61
CA LEU A 134 -8.62 19.51 10.18
C LEU A 134 -7.43 20.20 9.50
N ILE A 135 -6.88 21.25 10.11
CA ILE A 135 -5.68 21.94 9.58
C ILE A 135 -4.47 21.01 9.56
N LEU A 136 -4.28 20.19 10.60
CA LEU A 136 -3.19 19.22 10.66
C LEU A 136 -3.34 18.10 9.61
N SER A 137 -4.57 17.62 9.40
CA SER A 137 -4.90 16.61 8.38
C SER A 137 -4.63 17.13 6.97
N ILE A 138 -5.07 18.35 6.65
CA ILE A 138 -4.79 18.99 5.35
C ILE A 138 -3.28 19.16 5.15
N LYS A 139 -2.54 19.64 6.15
CA LYS A 139 -1.07 19.75 6.08
C LYS A 139 -0.40 18.39 5.86
N TRP A 140 -0.88 17.33 6.51
CA TRP A 140 -0.36 15.97 6.32
C TRP A 140 -0.58 15.48 4.89
N TRP A 141 -1.79 15.62 4.34
CA TRP A 141 -2.09 15.21 2.97
C TRP A 141 -1.30 16.01 1.93
N VAL A 142 -1.13 17.33 2.13
CA VAL A 142 -0.28 18.16 1.27
C VAL A 142 1.17 17.68 1.33
N ASN A 143 1.71 17.39 2.51
CA ASN A 143 3.06 16.85 2.65
C ASN A 143 3.21 15.47 2.01
N VAL A 144 2.22 14.59 2.12
CA VAL A 144 2.22 13.28 1.47
C VAL A 144 2.24 13.43 -0.05
N VAL A 145 1.37 14.27 -0.61
CA VAL A 145 1.31 14.51 -2.06
C VAL A 145 2.63 15.11 -2.56
N VAL A 146 3.16 16.14 -1.88
CA VAL A 146 4.41 16.80 -2.28
C VAL A 146 5.63 15.89 -2.13
N PHE A 147 5.66 15.00 -1.13
CA PHE A 147 6.83 14.14 -0.88
C PHE A 147 6.82 12.83 -1.69
N PHE A 148 5.66 12.20 -1.84
CA PHE A 148 5.56 10.87 -2.46
C PHE A 148 5.30 10.93 -3.97
N MET A 149 4.43 11.83 -4.45
CA MET A 149 4.08 11.88 -5.88
C MET A 149 5.27 12.14 -6.81
N PRO A 150 6.18 13.10 -6.58
CA PRO A 150 7.29 13.34 -7.50
C PRO A 150 8.25 12.14 -7.61
N ARG A 151 8.38 11.33 -6.55
CA ARG A 151 9.20 10.11 -6.57
C ARG A 151 8.57 8.99 -7.37
N LEU A 152 7.25 8.85 -7.29
CA LEU A 152 6.50 7.90 -8.13
C LEU A 152 6.60 8.28 -9.61
N VAL A 153 6.50 9.57 -9.93
CA VAL A 153 6.68 10.07 -11.30
C VAL A 153 8.10 9.79 -11.80
N LEU A 154 9.12 10.05 -10.98
CA LEU A 154 10.51 9.77 -11.35
C LEU A 154 10.74 8.27 -11.59
N LEU A 155 10.21 7.41 -10.72
CA LEU A 155 10.30 5.95 -10.87
C LEU A 155 9.62 5.47 -12.16
N PHE A 156 8.45 6.02 -12.47
CA PHE A 156 7.76 5.74 -13.72
C PHE A 156 8.61 6.15 -14.94
N LEU A 157 9.14 7.38 -14.95
CA LEU A 157 10.00 7.89 -16.02
C LEU A 157 11.25 7.02 -16.23
N CYS A 158 11.89 6.55 -15.16
CA CYS A 158 13.04 5.65 -15.25
C CYS A 158 12.67 4.27 -15.82
N SER A 159 11.47 3.76 -15.50
CA SER A 159 10.99 2.45 -15.98
C SER A 159 10.40 2.48 -17.39
N LEU A 160 9.98 3.66 -17.87
CA LEU A 160 9.24 3.83 -19.13
C LEU A 160 9.97 3.25 -20.35
N PRO A 161 11.29 3.48 -20.58
CA PRO A 161 11.97 2.92 -21.74
C PRO A 161 11.95 1.39 -21.78
N PHE A 162 12.10 0.75 -20.61
CA PHE A 162 12.01 -0.70 -20.49
C PHE A 162 10.61 -1.21 -20.80
N LEU A 163 9.57 -0.56 -20.28
CA LEU A 163 8.17 -0.90 -20.55
C LEU A 163 7.82 -0.72 -22.03
N LEU A 164 8.30 0.35 -22.66
CA LEU A 164 8.13 0.60 -24.10
C LEU A 164 8.80 -0.49 -24.94
N TYR A 165 10.04 -0.89 -24.59
CA TYR A 165 10.71 -1.98 -25.27
C TYR A 165 9.97 -3.32 -25.10
N GLN A 166 9.51 -3.63 -23.88
CA GLN A 166 8.81 -4.88 -23.60
C GLN A 166 7.46 -4.97 -24.33
N THR A 167 6.69 -3.88 -24.34
CA THR A 167 5.43 -3.79 -25.07
C THR A 167 5.64 -3.86 -26.57
N TYR A 168 6.68 -3.20 -27.09
CA TYR A 168 7.09 -3.31 -28.49
C TYR A 168 7.40 -4.77 -28.88
N GLY A 169 8.20 -5.48 -28.08
CA GLY A 169 8.50 -6.90 -28.28
C GLY A 169 7.26 -7.78 -28.26
N TYR A 170 6.33 -7.53 -27.34
CA TYR A 170 5.05 -8.25 -27.28
C TYR A 170 4.22 -8.05 -28.55
N PHE A 171 4.08 -6.82 -29.04
CA PHE A 171 3.38 -6.57 -30.30
C PHE A 171 4.09 -7.18 -31.51
N LEU A 172 5.42 -7.32 -31.49
CA LEU A 172 6.20 -7.89 -32.59
C LEU A 172 6.02 -9.40 -32.73
N TYR A 173 5.98 -10.13 -31.62
CA TYR A 173 5.96 -11.60 -31.60
C TYR A 173 4.62 -12.22 -31.21
N CYS A 174 3.80 -11.56 -30.39
CA CYS A 174 2.59 -12.15 -29.80
C CYS A 174 1.28 -11.65 -30.42
N SER A 175 1.26 -10.44 -31.02
CA SER A 175 0.05 -9.90 -31.64
C SER A 175 -0.06 -10.28 -33.12
N ARG A 176 -1.25 -10.74 -33.53
CA ARG A 176 -1.61 -10.98 -34.95
C ARG A 176 -2.28 -9.78 -35.63
N VAL A 177 -2.54 -8.70 -34.89
CA VAL A 177 -3.24 -7.51 -35.40
C VAL A 177 -2.28 -6.67 -36.24
N GLN A 178 -2.72 -6.31 -37.45
CA GLN A 178 -1.94 -5.53 -38.42
C GLN A 178 -1.88 -4.05 -38.00
N SER A 179 -0.78 -3.64 -37.37
CA SER A 179 -0.54 -2.24 -36.97
C SER A 179 0.39 -1.54 -37.96
N SER A 180 -0.05 -0.39 -38.49
CA SER A 180 0.57 0.39 -39.58
C SER A 180 1.90 1.09 -39.23
N HIS A 181 2.37 0.99 -37.98
CA HIS A 181 3.49 1.79 -37.45
C HIS A 181 4.65 0.92 -36.93
N THR A 182 5.32 0.17 -37.82
CA THR A 182 6.59 -0.50 -37.47
C THR A 182 7.79 0.21 -38.06
N VAL A 183 8.75 0.54 -37.18
CA VAL A 183 9.97 1.31 -37.49
C VAL A 183 11.03 0.49 -38.25
N PHE A 184 10.96 -0.85 -38.22
CA PHE A 184 11.95 -1.71 -38.89
C PHE A 184 11.55 -2.10 -40.32
N PRO A 185 12.53 -2.24 -41.24
CA PRO A 185 12.27 -2.66 -42.62
C PRO A 185 11.58 -4.02 -42.65
N SER A 186 10.61 -4.14 -43.56
CA SER A 186 9.72 -5.30 -43.73
C SER A 186 10.41 -6.59 -44.20
N LYS A 187 11.74 -6.59 -44.38
CA LYS A 187 12.51 -7.75 -44.87
C LYS A 187 13.80 -7.94 -44.06
N ILE A 188 13.89 -9.09 -43.39
CA ILE A 188 15.12 -9.57 -42.75
C ILE A 188 16.07 -10.09 -43.85
N PRO A 189 17.39 -9.78 -43.81
CA PRO A 189 18.35 -10.35 -44.74
C PRO A 189 18.30 -11.88 -44.75
N VAL A 190 18.27 -12.49 -45.94
CA VAL A 190 18.16 -13.95 -46.12
C VAL A 190 19.22 -14.76 -45.31
N PRO A 191 20.49 -14.31 -45.21
CA PRO A 191 21.47 -15.02 -44.37
C PRO A 191 21.12 -15.05 -42.88
N LEU A 192 20.46 -14.00 -42.37
CA LEU A 192 20.06 -13.93 -40.97
C LEU A 192 18.80 -14.76 -40.70
N LEU A 193 17.90 -14.81 -41.68
CA LEU A 193 16.69 -15.63 -41.60
C LEU A 193 17.02 -17.12 -41.61
N THR A 194 17.93 -17.55 -42.50
CA THR A 194 18.42 -18.94 -42.57
C THR A 194 19.13 -19.33 -41.28
N TYR A 195 20.05 -18.50 -40.78
CA TYR A 195 20.70 -18.73 -39.49
C TYR A 195 19.69 -18.90 -38.34
N GLY A 196 18.66 -18.04 -38.28
CA GLY A 196 17.64 -18.11 -37.23
C GLY A 196 16.77 -19.36 -37.31
N LEU A 197 16.42 -19.81 -38.52
CA LEU A 197 15.68 -21.06 -38.73
C LEU A 197 16.50 -22.28 -38.33
N ASP A 198 17.78 -22.33 -38.74
CA ASP A 198 18.69 -23.45 -38.44
C ASP A 198 18.91 -23.63 -36.92
N HIS A 199 18.89 -22.54 -36.16
CA HIS A 199 19.04 -22.54 -34.70
C HIS A 199 17.71 -22.60 -33.94
N GLY A 200 16.58 -22.72 -34.63
CA GLY A 200 15.25 -22.81 -34.01
C GLY A 200 14.78 -21.54 -33.29
N PHE A 201 15.23 -20.36 -33.72
CA PHE A 201 14.80 -19.09 -33.14
C PHE A 201 13.37 -18.74 -33.53
N SER A 202 12.66 -18.08 -32.61
CA SER A 202 11.34 -17.52 -32.89
C SER A 202 11.47 -16.33 -33.85
N ILE A 203 10.76 -16.39 -34.97
CA ILE A 203 10.71 -15.30 -35.96
C ILE A 203 9.45 -14.48 -35.70
N PRO A 204 9.48 -13.14 -35.84
CA PRO A 204 8.27 -12.33 -35.75
C PRO A 204 7.20 -12.82 -36.73
N VAL A 205 5.98 -13.01 -36.22
CA VAL A 205 4.82 -13.55 -36.98
C VAL A 205 4.53 -12.73 -38.26
N ARG A 206 4.95 -11.46 -38.28
CA ARG A 206 4.77 -10.53 -39.41
C ARG A 206 5.71 -10.77 -40.60
N LEU A 207 6.81 -11.52 -40.42
CA LEU A 207 7.86 -11.73 -41.42
C LEU A 207 7.85 -13.13 -42.04
N THR A 208 7.03 -14.04 -41.50
CA THR A 208 6.83 -15.39 -42.05
C THR A 208 5.66 -15.39 -43.02
N ASN A 209 5.92 -15.65 -44.31
CA ASN A 209 4.88 -15.86 -45.31
C ASN A 209 4.12 -17.15 -45.00
N GLY A 210 3.04 -17.08 -44.22
CA GLY A 210 1.86 -17.97 -44.20
C GLY A 210 1.98 -19.49 -44.07
N SER A 211 3.14 -20.13 -44.30
CA SER A 211 3.23 -21.58 -44.56
C SER A 211 4.25 -22.34 -43.68
N SER A 212 4.94 -21.66 -42.76
CA SER A 212 5.67 -22.32 -41.67
C SER A 212 4.91 -22.11 -40.37
N SER A 213 4.50 -23.23 -39.76
CA SER A 213 3.72 -23.34 -38.52
C SER A 213 4.05 -22.23 -37.50
N SER A 214 3.14 -21.26 -37.39
CA SER A 214 3.25 -20.07 -36.54
C SER A 214 2.92 -20.40 -35.08
N HIS A 215 3.76 -21.25 -34.46
CA HIS A 215 3.74 -21.42 -33.02
C HIS A 215 4.19 -20.11 -32.37
N LEU A 216 3.24 -19.46 -31.68
CA LEU A 216 3.53 -18.30 -30.85
C LEU A 216 4.61 -18.68 -29.82
N PRO A 217 5.58 -17.80 -29.54
CA PRO A 217 6.55 -18.06 -28.50
C PRO A 217 5.87 -18.35 -27.15
N VAL A 218 6.40 -19.32 -26.41
CA VAL A 218 5.81 -19.78 -25.14
C VAL A 218 5.69 -18.64 -24.12
N TRP A 219 6.60 -17.65 -24.16
CA TRP A 219 6.55 -16.49 -23.27
C TRP A 219 5.38 -15.54 -23.52
N CYS A 220 4.67 -15.67 -24.65
CA CYS A 220 3.44 -14.92 -24.92
C CYS A 220 2.29 -15.31 -23.98
N SER A 221 2.30 -16.52 -23.41
CA SER A 221 1.26 -16.99 -22.47
C SER A 221 1.62 -16.72 -21.00
N PHE A 222 2.79 -16.14 -20.71
CA PHE A 222 3.19 -15.82 -19.34
C PHE A 222 2.44 -14.59 -18.80
N ALA A 223 2.18 -14.57 -17.51
CA ALA A 223 1.57 -13.46 -16.80
C ALA A 223 2.54 -12.90 -15.75
N PRO A 224 3.24 -11.77 -16.03
CA PRO A 224 3.25 -10.97 -17.26
C PRO A 224 4.11 -11.57 -18.42
N PRO A 225 3.88 -11.15 -19.68
CA PRO A 225 4.55 -11.71 -20.87
C PRO A 225 5.97 -11.16 -21.04
N PHE A 226 6.89 -11.59 -20.16
CA PHE A 226 8.30 -11.20 -20.18
C PHE A 226 9.14 -12.13 -21.08
N SER A 227 9.51 -11.61 -22.25
CA SER A 227 10.39 -12.28 -23.23
C SER A 227 11.80 -12.50 -22.70
N TYR A 228 12.39 -11.51 -22.01
CA TYR A 228 13.78 -11.57 -21.57
C TYR A 228 14.06 -12.73 -20.62
N SER A 229 13.19 -12.96 -19.62
CA SER A 229 13.34 -14.07 -18.66
C SER A 229 13.28 -15.44 -19.34
N TYR A 230 12.45 -15.59 -20.38
CA TYR A 230 12.38 -16.82 -21.18
C TYR A 230 13.65 -17.04 -22.00
N ILE A 231 14.16 -15.98 -22.65
CA ILE A 231 15.38 -16.04 -23.47
C ILE A 231 16.58 -16.39 -22.59
N GLN A 232 16.73 -15.74 -21.44
CA GLN A 232 17.79 -16.01 -20.47
C GLN A 232 17.83 -17.49 -20.06
N LYS A 233 16.66 -18.07 -19.80
CA LYS A 233 16.55 -19.48 -19.39
C LYS A 233 16.79 -20.46 -20.55
N SER A 234 16.15 -20.23 -21.70
CA SER A 234 16.15 -21.18 -22.81
C SER A 234 17.43 -21.15 -23.65
N GLN A 235 18.00 -19.96 -23.88
CA GLN A 235 19.14 -19.77 -24.78
C GLN A 235 20.45 -19.60 -24.03
N TRP A 236 20.43 -18.95 -22.88
CA TRP A 236 21.65 -18.64 -22.12
C TRP A 236 21.84 -19.55 -20.90
N ASN A 237 20.89 -20.45 -20.63
CA ASN A 237 20.86 -21.35 -19.46
C ASN A 237 21.15 -20.62 -18.14
N VAL A 238 20.69 -19.36 -18.05
CA VAL A 238 20.90 -18.49 -16.90
C VAL A 238 19.86 -18.84 -15.84
N GLY A 239 20.32 -19.32 -14.69
CA GLY A 239 19.51 -19.67 -13.55
C GLY A 239 20.34 -19.69 -12.27
N LEU A 240 19.67 -19.74 -11.12
CA LEU A 240 20.31 -19.82 -9.81
C LEU A 240 21.19 -21.09 -9.78
N TRP A 241 22.52 -20.92 -9.69
CA TRP A 241 23.54 -21.99 -9.72
C TRP A 241 23.70 -22.79 -11.01
N GLY A 242 22.93 -22.51 -12.07
CA GLY A 242 22.97 -23.28 -13.33
C GLY A 242 24.32 -23.26 -14.05
N TYR A 243 25.19 -22.30 -13.71
CA TYR A 243 26.49 -22.08 -14.34
C TYR A 243 27.70 -22.58 -13.52
N TYR A 244 27.50 -23.03 -12.29
CA TYR A 244 28.61 -23.41 -11.40
C TYR A 244 29.15 -24.80 -11.77
N GLN A 245 30.14 -24.82 -12.67
CA GLN A 245 30.86 -26.02 -13.10
C GLN A 245 32.34 -25.92 -12.73
N LEU A 246 32.99 -27.05 -12.42
CA LEU A 246 34.42 -27.09 -12.10
C LEU A 246 35.31 -26.52 -13.22
N ARG A 247 34.87 -26.63 -14.48
CA ARG A 247 35.57 -26.07 -15.65
C ARG A 247 35.62 -24.53 -15.65
N GLN A 248 34.75 -23.88 -14.89
CA GLN A 248 34.64 -22.41 -14.82
C GLN A 248 35.46 -21.80 -13.68
N ILE A 249 36.16 -22.60 -12.86
CA ILE A 249 37.01 -22.13 -11.75
C ILE A 249 37.97 -21.01 -12.15
N PRO A 250 38.67 -21.05 -13.30
CA PRO A 250 39.54 -19.94 -13.71
C PRO A 250 38.81 -18.60 -13.85
N ASN A 251 37.56 -18.60 -14.30
CA ASN A 251 36.75 -17.38 -14.43
C ASN A 251 36.34 -16.82 -13.05
N PHE A 252 36.06 -17.70 -12.07
CA PHE A 252 35.81 -17.27 -10.68
C PHE A 252 37.06 -16.69 -10.01
N ILE A 253 38.24 -17.26 -10.27
CA ILE A 253 39.51 -16.72 -9.77
C ILE A 253 39.73 -15.30 -10.33
N LEU A 254 39.39 -15.08 -11.61
CA LEU A 254 39.52 -13.77 -12.25
C LEU A 254 38.58 -12.70 -11.64
N SER A 255 37.37 -13.07 -11.22
CA SER A 255 36.41 -12.14 -10.61
C SER A 255 36.63 -11.92 -9.10
N LEU A 256 37.38 -12.81 -8.45
CA LEU A 256 37.65 -12.80 -7.01
C LEU A 256 38.21 -11.47 -6.48
N PRO A 257 39.18 -10.79 -7.12
CA PRO A 257 39.71 -9.53 -6.60
C PRO A 257 38.65 -8.44 -6.50
N VAL A 258 37.76 -8.35 -7.50
CA VAL A 258 36.72 -7.33 -7.55
C VAL A 258 35.62 -7.62 -6.54
N VAL A 259 35.21 -8.88 -6.41
CA VAL A 259 34.26 -9.31 -5.37
C VAL A 259 34.82 -9.02 -3.98
N THR A 260 36.08 -9.39 -3.73
CA THR A 260 36.76 -9.14 -2.45
C THR A 260 36.81 -7.65 -2.13
N LEU A 261 37.13 -6.82 -3.12
CA LEU A 261 37.18 -5.37 -2.95
C LEU A 261 35.80 -4.78 -2.61
N CYS A 262 34.72 -5.22 -3.27
CA CYS A 262 33.35 -4.82 -2.93
C CYS A 262 33.01 -5.13 -1.45
N PHE A 263 33.38 -6.32 -0.97
CA PHE A 263 33.19 -6.69 0.43
C PHE A 263 34.05 -5.84 1.39
N ILE A 264 35.31 -5.59 1.06
CA ILE A 264 36.19 -4.71 1.85
C ILE A 264 35.60 -3.31 1.96
N CYS A 265 35.17 -2.72 0.84
CA CYS A 265 34.54 -1.40 0.80
C CYS A 265 33.29 -1.34 1.69
N ALA A 266 32.42 -2.36 1.64
CA ALA A 266 31.25 -2.43 2.50
C ALA A 266 31.59 -2.57 3.99
N ILE A 267 32.59 -3.39 4.34
CA ILE A 267 33.06 -3.58 5.72
C ILE A 267 33.67 -2.28 6.27
N VAL A 268 34.52 -1.61 5.48
CA VAL A 268 35.14 -0.34 5.86
C VAL A 268 34.07 0.73 6.07
N PHE A 269 33.08 0.82 5.18
CA PHE A 269 31.96 1.75 5.34
C PHE A 269 31.11 1.44 6.58
N TYR A 270 30.81 0.17 6.85
CA TYR A 270 30.08 -0.24 8.05
C TYR A 270 30.83 0.10 9.34
N ARG A 271 32.16 -0.09 9.38
CA ARG A 271 33.00 0.26 10.54
C ARG A 271 33.06 1.77 10.75
N ARG A 272 33.09 2.55 9.67
CA ARG A 272 33.12 4.02 9.72
C ARG A 272 31.77 4.61 10.13
N ALA A 273 30.67 4.16 9.53
CA ALA A 273 29.34 4.75 9.69
C ALA A 273 28.25 3.69 9.99
N PRO A 274 28.32 2.99 11.14
CA PRO A 274 27.43 1.88 11.44
C PRO A 274 25.96 2.30 11.59
N LYS A 275 25.71 3.51 12.10
CA LYS A 275 24.36 4.06 12.25
C LYS A 275 23.71 4.35 10.90
N ALA A 276 24.45 4.96 9.97
CA ALA A 276 23.97 5.25 8.61
C ALA A 276 23.69 3.96 7.85
N TYR A 277 24.57 2.96 7.96
CA TYR A 277 24.39 1.66 7.32
C TYR A 277 23.15 0.92 7.84
N ARG A 278 22.97 0.82 9.16
CA ARG A 278 21.84 0.09 9.78
C ARG A 278 20.48 0.76 9.56
N THR A 279 20.47 2.08 9.44
CA THR A 279 19.23 2.86 9.25
C THR A 279 18.96 3.18 7.78
N PHE A 280 19.70 2.58 6.84
CA PHE A 280 19.58 2.87 5.40
C PHE A 280 19.66 4.37 5.08
N GLY A 281 20.49 5.11 5.82
CA GLY A 281 20.71 6.55 5.63
C GLY A 281 19.69 7.47 6.32
N LEU A 282 18.75 6.94 7.10
CA LEU A 282 17.81 7.76 7.87
C LEU A 282 18.49 8.53 9.02
N CYS A 283 19.49 7.93 9.66
CA CYS A 283 20.30 8.56 10.70
C CYS A 283 21.78 8.46 10.34
N ALA A 284 22.41 9.58 10.01
CA ALA A 284 23.84 9.66 9.70
C ALA A 284 24.49 10.81 10.48
N GLU A 285 25.73 10.60 10.90
CA GLU A 285 26.52 11.61 11.62
C GLU A 285 27.10 12.64 10.65
N CYS A 286 27.40 12.21 9.41
CA CYS A 286 27.84 13.07 8.33
C CYS A 286 26.93 12.93 7.10
N GLU A 287 26.75 14.03 6.37
CA GLU A 287 25.97 14.04 5.13
C GLU A 287 26.59 13.15 4.05
N MET A 288 27.92 13.12 3.97
CA MET A 288 28.65 12.22 3.06
C MET A 288 28.31 10.75 3.30
N ASP A 289 28.19 10.31 4.55
CA ASP A 289 27.87 8.92 4.86
C ASP A 289 26.46 8.57 4.37
N ARG A 290 25.48 9.47 4.56
CA ARG A 290 24.11 9.32 4.04
C ARG A 290 24.07 9.24 2.52
N ILE A 291 24.86 10.06 1.82
CA ILE A 291 24.94 10.03 0.35
C ILE A 291 25.54 8.70 -0.13
N MET A 292 26.53 8.14 0.57
CA MET A 292 27.20 6.90 0.18
C MET A 292 26.37 5.63 0.36
N VAL A 293 25.42 5.62 1.31
CA VAL A 293 24.56 4.46 1.62
C VAL A 293 23.96 3.78 0.37
N PRO A 294 23.20 4.47 -0.50
CA PRO A 294 22.58 3.83 -1.66
C PRO A 294 23.60 3.21 -2.62
N TYR A 295 24.78 3.81 -2.78
CA TYR A 295 25.83 3.28 -3.65
C TYR A 295 26.45 1.99 -3.11
N VAL A 296 26.69 1.93 -1.79
CA VAL A 296 27.21 0.71 -1.15
C VAL A 296 26.22 -0.44 -1.26
N PHE A 297 24.93 -0.18 -0.99
CA PHE A 297 23.88 -1.20 -1.13
C PHE A 297 23.67 -1.62 -2.59
N HIS A 298 23.69 -0.69 -3.54
CA HIS A 298 23.59 -0.99 -4.97
C HIS A 298 24.77 -1.85 -5.43
N MET A 299 25.99 -1.50 -5.06
CA MET A 299 27.20 -2.27 -5.37
C MET A 299 27.12 -3.69 -4.80
N LEU A 300 26.70 -3.85 -3.54
CA LEU A 300 26.51 -5.17 -2.92
C LEU A 300 25.43 -5.98 -3.63
N PHE A 301 24.29 -5.36 -3.97
CA PHE A 301 23.22 -6.00 -4.72
C PHE A 301 23.73 -6.49 -6.07
N LEU A 302 24.38 -5.64 -6.87
CA LEU A 302 24.91 -6.03 -8.17
C LEU A 302 26.01 -7.08 -8.07
N CYS A 303 26.88 -7.00 -7.06
CA CYS A 303 27.92 -8.01 -6.82
C CYS A 303 27.28 -9.37 -6.51
N SER A 304 26.29 -9.40 -5.60
CA SER A 304 25.57 -10.62 -5.26
C SER A 304 24.78 -11.19 -6.46
N TYR A 305 24.08 -10.34 -7.20
CA TYR A 305 23.35 -10.73 -8.40
C TYR A 305 24.28 -11.25 -9.50
N GLY A 306 25.41 -10.58 -9.73
CA GLY A 306 26.41 -10.99 -10.72
C GLY A 306 27.10 -12.31 -10.38
N VAL A 307 27.26 -12.63 -9.09
CA VAL A 307 27.80 -13.93 -8.65
C VAL A 307 26.73 -15.02 -8.77
N LEU A 308 25.49 -14.76 -8.35
CA LEU A 308 24.46 -15.79 -8.25
C LEU A 308 23.72 -16.08 -9.58
N HIS A 309 23.56 -15.06 -10.43
CA HIS A 309 22.64 -15.07 -11.58
C HIS A 309 23.28 -14.74 -12.92
N ILE A 310 24.56 -14.36 -13.00
CA ILE A 310 25.22 -14.02 -14.28
C ILE A 310 26.39 -14.96 -14.54
N ASN A 311 26.61 -15.32 -15.80
CA ASN A 311 27.81 -16.04 -16.22
C ASN A 311 29.04 -15.21 -15.85
N VAL A 312 30.02 -15.80 -15.16
CA VAL A 312 31.18 -15.05 -14.63
C VAL A 312 31.99 -14.34 -15.74
N GLN A 313 31.93 -14.86 -16.97
CA GLN A 313 32.47 -14.24 -18.18
C GLN A 313 31.76 -12.93 -18.58
N VAL A 314 30.48 -12.76 -18.27
CA VAL A 314 29.79 -11.47 -18.45
C VAL A 314 29.96 -10.61 -17.20
N SER A 315 30.08 -11.25 -16.02
CA SER A 315 30.34 -10.56 -14.76
C SER A 315 31.67 -9.81 -14.77
N TYR A 316 32.76 -10.31 -15.38
CA TYR A 316 33.99 -9.50 -15.46
C TYR A 316 33.75 -8.21 -16.26
N ALA A 317 33.08 -8.26 -17.42
CA ALA A 317 32.88 -7.09 -18.26
C ALA A 317 31.92 -6.10 -17.60
N PHE A 318 30.83 -6.62 -17.04
CA PHE A 318 29.84 -5.84 -16.33
C PHE A 318 30.43 -5.21 -15.07
N THR A 319 31.13 -5.98 -14.24
CA THR A 319 31.76 -5.47 -13.02
C THR A 319 32.92 -4.54 -13.35
N LEU A 320 33.68 -4.72 -14.44
CA LEU A 320 34.76 -3.81 -14.83
C LEU A 320 34.24 -2.49 -15.44
N ILE A 321 33.17 -2.51 -16.23
CA ILE A 321 32.47 -1.31 -16.74
C ILE A 321 31.78 -0.55 -15.59
N PHE A 322 31.19 -1.28 -14.64
CA PHE A 322 30.62 -0.66 -13.44
C PHE A 322 31.73 -0.18 -12.50
N PHE A 323 32.87 -0.88 -12.45
CA PHE A 323 34.05 -0.48 -11.69
C PHE A 323 34.75 0.73 -12.31
N THR A 324 34.69 0.97 -13.63
CA THR A 324 35.15 2.23 -14.23
C THR A 324 34.19 3.38 -13.96
N GLN A 325 32.86 3.14 -13.89
CA GLN A 325 31.90 4.15 -13.42
C GLN A 325 32.04 4.43 -11.91
N ILE A 326 32.23 3.38 -11.11
CA ILE A 326 32.55 3.47 -9.68
C ILE A 326 33.96 4.00 -9.48
N LEU A 327 34.96 3.84 -10.36
CA LEU A 327 36.26 4.52 -10.25
C LEU A 327 36.12 5.99 -10.63
N ALA A 328 35.33 6.35 -11.63
CA ALA A 328 35.12 7.76 -11.97
C ALA A 328 34.52 8.55 -10.81
N PHE A 329 33.57 7.94 -10.06
CA PHE A 329 32.99 8.55 -8.85
C PHE A 329 33.75 8.20 -7.56
N GLY A 330 34.38 7.05 -7.52
CA GLY A 330 34.99 6.42 -6.37
C GLY A 330 36.51 6.57 -6.30
N ILE A 331 37.21 7.02 -7.34
CA ILE A 331 38.52 7.68 -7.21
C ILE A 331 38.31 8.96 -6.43
N THR A 332 37.25 9.72 -6.71
CA THR A 332 36.90 10.89 -5.90
C THR A 332 36.62 10.50 -4.46
N ILE A 333 35.84 9.45 -4.21
CA ILE A 333 35.54 8.97 -2.83
C ILE A 333 36.74 8.29 -2.16
N PHE A 334 37.53 7.47 -2.85
CA PHE A 334 38.70 6.80 -2.31
C PHE A 334 39.84 7.79 -2.07
N VAL A 335 40.05 8.77 -2.95
CA VAL A 335 40.97 9.91 -2.71
C VAL A 335 40.46 10.74 -1.54
N ILE A 336 39.16 11.05 -1.45
CA ILE A 336 38.61 11.79 -0.29
C ILE A 336 38.74 10.98 1.00
N VAL A 337 38.43 9.70 1.00
CA VAL A 337 38.54 8.83 2.19
C VAL A 337 40.00 8.61 2.57
N LEU A 338 40.91 8.39 1.62
CA LEU A 338 42.34 8.27 1.84
C LEU A 338 42.94 9.59 2.34
N VAL A 339 42.54 10.74 1.78
CA VAL A 339 42.94 12.08 2.24
C VAL A 339 42.39 12.34 3.64
N ILE A 340 41.13 12.01 3.94
CA ILE A 340 40.56 12.14 5.29
C ILE A 340 41.28 11.22 6.28
N TYR A 341 41.59 9.98 5.88
CA TYR A 341 42.30 9.03 6.73
C TYR A 341 43.75 9.47 6.97
N LEU A 342 44.44 9.99 5.95
CA LEU A 342 45.77 10.58 6.06
C LEU A 342 45.75 11.84 6.93
N ILE A 343 44.74 12.71 6.79
CA ILE A 343 44.56 13.90 7.65
C ILE A 343 44.29 13.48 9.10
N GLN A 344 43.49 12.44 9.34
CA GLN A 344 43.26 11.91 10.69
C GLN A 344 44.51 11.27 11.28
N LEU A 345 45.30 10.55 10.47
CA LEU A 345 46.57 9.98 10.88
C LEU A 345 47.60 11.08 11.22
N PHE A 346 47.68 12.13 10.39
CA PHE A 346 48.54 13.29 10.63
C PHE A 346 48.11 14.09 11.85
N LYS A 347 46.80 14.30 12.09
CA LYS A 347 46.30 14.91 13.32
C LYS A 347 46.68 14.10 14.56
N HIS A 348 46.69 12.77 14.47
CA HIS A 348 47.06 11.92 15.58
C HIS A 348 48.58 11.93 15.85
N LEU A 349 49.41 12.09 14.81
CA LEU A 349 50.86 12.26 14.95
C LEU A 349 51.25 13.64 15.50
N LEU A 350 50.55 14.71 15.10
CA LEU A 350 50.79 16.08 15.58
C LEU A 350 50.34 16.35 17.03
N TYR A 351 49.57 15.43 17.62
CA TYR A 351 49.19 15.48 19.05
C TYR A 351 50.10 14.62 19.95
N VAL A 352 51.01 13.83 19.34
CA VAL A 352 51.93 12.91 20.03
C VAL A 352 53.39 13.40 19.96
N LEU A 353 53.66 14.43 19.15
CA LEU A 353 54.85 15.29 19.18
C LEU A 353 54.49 16.61 19.86
#